data_AF-A0A0D6AAX6-F1
#
_entry.id   AF-A0A0D6AAX6-F1
#
_cell.length_a   1.000
_cell.length_b   1.000
_cell.length_c   1.000
_cell.angle_alpha   90.00
_cell.angle_beta   90.00
_cell.angle_gamma   90.00
#
_symmetry.space_group_name_H-M   'P 1'
#
loop_
_entity.id
_entity.type
_entity.pdbx_description
1 polymer ?
#
loop_
_entity_poly.entity_id
_entity_poly.type
_entity_poly.pdbx_seq_one_letter_code
_entity_poly.pdbx_strand_id
1 'polypeptide(L)'
;MTITLWIVRHGNRFDFVYPQWFETALRRYDPPLSFDGKIQVQELALKLYNEPINHIIASPFLRTIQTADILGEKLDLNIKLEAGLGEWHNRDWMTEIPVIHPREELENIYPRIDWNYRSQIIPKYPETELMALIRMKQITQLLTKKFEGNLLLIGHSISVKGICKYLLGDDIEIKTSLCSVTKIVNDGNNWRLELL
;
A
#
# COMPACT_ATOMS: atom_id res chain seq x y z
N MET A 1 14.05 19.94 -4.25
CA MET A 1 13.61 18.90 -5.21
C MET A 1 12.12 18.72 -5.02
N THR A 2 11.36 18.65 -6.10
CA THR A 2 9.93 18.35 -6.03
C THR A 2 9.75 16.84 -6.03
N ILE A 3 8.91 16.33 -5.12
CA ILE A 3 8.55 14.91 -5.05
C ILE A 3 7.04 14.81 -4.92
N THR A 4 6.44 13.90 -5.68
CA THR A 4 5.02 13.58 -5.61
C THR A 4 4.84 12.16 -5.10
N LEU A 5 3.91 12.01 -4.16
CA LEU A 5 3.48 10.74 -3.62
C LEU A 5 2.03 10.50 -4.03
N TRP A 6 1.78 9.38 -4.71
CA TRP A 6 0.45 8.83 -4.89
C TRP A 6 0.29 7.71 -3.88
N ILE A 7 -0.70 7.80 -3.00
CA ILE A 7 -0.95 6.84 -1.94
C ILE A 7 -2.26 6.14 -2.24
N VAL A 8 -2.20 4.83 -2.47
CA VAL A 8 -3.33 4.03 -2.90
C VAL A 8 -3.68 3.02 -1.82
N ARG A 9 -4.96 2.97 -1.46
CA ARG A 9 -5.50 1.81 -0.73
C ARG A 9 -5.79 0.70 -1.74
N HIS A 10 -5.47 -0.54 -1.40
CA HIS A 10 -5.79 -1.70 -2.22
C HIS A 10 -7.28 -1.73 -2.69
N GLY A 11 -7.52 -2.44 -3.80
CA GLY A 11 -8.88 -2.68 -4.32
C GLY A 11 -9.76 -3.53 -3.39
N ASN A 12 -11.02 -3.72 -3.76
CA ASN A 12 -11.95 -4.52 -2.97
C ASN A 12 -11.44 -5.96 -2.73
N ARG A 13 -11.71 -6.49 -1.54
CA ARG A 13 -11.19 -7.78 -1.08
C ARG A 13 -12.19 -8.89 -1.30
N PHE A 14 -11.69 -10.09 -1.57
CA PHE A 14 -12.52 -11.28 -1.76
C PHE A 14 -13.36 -11.60 -0.52
N ASP A 15 -12.80 -11.49 0.68
CA ASP A 15 -13.48 -11.79 1.93
C ASP A 15 -14.53 -10.75 2.34
N PHE A 16 -14.52 -9.55 1.74
CA PHE A 16 -15.63 -8.60 1.89
C PHE A 16 -16.86 -9.04 1.09
N VAL A 17 -16.65 -9.74 -0.02
CA VAL A 17 -17.72 -10.29 -0.86
C VAL A 17 -18.18 -11.66 -0.34
N TYR A 18 -17.24 -12.47 0.16
CA TYR A 18 -17.48 -13.83 0.67
C TYR A 18 -16.90 -14.00 2.08
N PRO A 19 -17.58 -13.49 3.14
CA PRO A 19 -17.04 -13.51 4.50
C PRO A 19 -16.69 -14.90 5.03
N GLN A 20 -17.39 -15.94 4.59
CA GLN A 20 -17.16 -17.33 5.00
C GLN A 20 -15.78 -17.86 4.57
N TRP A 21 -15.14 -17.23 3.58
CA TRP A 21 -13.77 -17.55 3.19
C TRP A 21 -12.80 -17.44 4.36
N PHE A 22 -13.01 -16.43 5.23
CA PHE A 22 -12.15 -16.17 6.38
C PHE A 22 -12.03 -17.37 7.34
N GLU A 23 -13.09 -18.16 7.48
CA GLU A 23 -13.17 -19.29 8.42
C GLU A 23 -12.35 -20.51 7.97
N THR A 24 -12.08 -20.63 6.67
CA THR A 24 -11.44 -21.82 6.08
C THR A 24 -10.13 -21.51 5.37
N ALA A 25 -9.81 -20.24 5.17
CA ALA A 25 -8.60 -19.80 4.49
C ALA A 25 -7.33 -20.16 5.27
N LEU A 26 -6.33 -20.70 4.56
CA LEU A 26 -5.00 -20.96 5.11
C LEU A 26 -4.35 -19.68 5.67
N ARG A 27 -4.62 -18.52 5.05
CA ARG A 27 -4.10 -17.20 5.44
C ARG A 27 -5.24 -16.19 5.56
N ARG A 28 -6.09 -16.35 6.59
CA ARG A 28 -7.32 -15.55 6.77
C ARG A 28 -7.13 -14.03 6.80
N TYR A 29 -5.94 -13.52 7.17
CA TYR A 29 -5.64 -12.09 7.16
C TYR A 29 -5.01 -11.57 5.86
N ASP A 30 -4.75 -12.46 4.90
CA ASP A 30 -4.14 -12.13 3.61
C ASP A 30 -5.03 -12.50 2.40
N PRO A 31 -6.29 -11.99 2.34
CA PRO A 31 -7.19 -12.26 1.24
C PRO A 31 -6.71 -11.64 -0.08
N PRO A 32 -7.05 -12.27 -1.22
CA PRO A 32 -6.88 -11.66 -2.53
C PRO A 32 -7.91 -10.54 -2.78
N LEU A 33 -7.72 -9.81 -3.88
CA LEU A 33 -8.75 -8.96 -4.45
C LEU A 33 -9.96 -9.77 -4.92
N SER A 34 -11.14 -9.20 -4.78
CA SER A 34 -12.35 -9.69 -5.44
C SER A 34 -12.34 -9.37 -6.94
N PHE A 35 -13.30 -9.91 -7.69
CA PHE A 35 -13.42 -9.63 -9.12
C PHE A 35 -13.64 -8.14 -9.41
N ASP A 36 -14.57 -7.51 -8.71
CA ASP A 36 -14.82 -6.07 -8.78
C ASP A 36 -13.63 -5.25 -8.24
N GLY A 37 -12.89 -5.77 -7.26
CA GLY A 37 -11.64 -5.17 -6.79
C GLY A 37 -10.59 -5.08 -7.89
N LYS A 38 -10.47 -6.08 -8.76
CA LYS A 38 -9.56 -6.03 -9.92
C LYS A 38 -10.01 -5.00 -10.95
N ILE A 39 -11.31 -4.88 -11.21
CA ILE A 39 -11.87 -3.86 -12.12
C ILE A 39 -11.55 -2.45 -11.61
N GLN A 40 -11.75 -2.19 -10.31
CA GLN A 40 -11.40 -0.90 -9.69
C GLN A 40 -9.94 -0.53 -9.94
N VAL A 41 -9.02 -1.49 -9.80
CA VAL A 41 -7.60 -1.23 -10.01
C VAL A 41 -7.28 -0.99 -11.48
N GLN A 42 -7.94 -1.67 -12.41
CA GLN A 42 -7.79 -1.41 -13.85
C GLN A 42 -8.23 0.02 -14.22
N GLU A 43 -9.33 0.51 -13.65
CA GLU A 43 -9.78 1.89 -13.83
C GLU A 43 -8.78 2.90 -13.23
N LEU A 44 -8.26 2.61 -12.03
CA LEU A 44 -7.21 3.42 -11.41
C LEU A 44 -5.94 3.44 -12.27
N ALA A 45 -5.57 2.33 -12.89
CA ALA A 45 -4.41 2.24 -13.77
C ALA A 45 -4.55 3.15 -15.00
N LEU A 46 -5.76 3.26 -15.56
CA LEU A 46 -6.04 4.22 -16.63
C LEU A 46 -5.89 5.67 -16.15
N LYS A 47 -6.36 5.98 -14.94
CA LYS A 47 -6.24 7.32 -14.34
C LYS A 47 -4.78 7.72 -14.11
N LEU A 48 -3.93 6.78 -13.70
CA LEU A 48 -2.53 7.04 -13.37
C LEU A 48 -1.57 6.91 -14.56
N TYR A 49 -2.04 6.49 -15.74
CA TYR A 49 -1.19 6.13 -16.88
C TYR A 49 -0.22 7.24 -17.33
N ASN A 50 -0.65 8.51 -17.26
CA ASN A 50 0.17 9.65 -17.67
C ASN A 50 0.84 10.37 -16.49
N GLU A 51 0.68 9.87 -15.26
CA GLU A 51 1.32 10.46 -14.10
C GLU A 51 2.83 10.11 -14.11
N PRO A 52 3.71 11.05 -13.74
CA PRO A 52 5.16 10.86 -13.83
C PRO A 52 5.69 10.00 -12.67
N ILE A 53 5.16 8.81 -12.47
CA ILE A 53 5.52 7.88 -11.39
C ILE A 53 6.82 7.15 -11.76
N ASN A 54 7.80 7.13 -10.85
CA ASN A 54 9.08 6.46 -11.08
C ASN A 54 9.19 5.13 -10.33
N HIS A 55 8.49 4.99 -9.21
CA HIS A 55 8.63 3.82 -8.34
C HIS A 55 7.29 3.35 -7.78
N ILE A 56 7.05 2.04 -7.86
CA ILE A 56 5.95 1.37 -7.15
C ILE A 56 6.50 0.68 -5.91
N ILE A 57 5.99 1.06 -4.75
CA ILE A 57 6.28 0.44 -3.46
C ILE A 57 4.98 -0.04 -2.84
N ALA A 58 4.88 -1.32 -2.54
CA ALA A 58 3.66 -1.94 -2.08
C ALA A 58 3.85 -2.67 -0.76
N SER A 59 2.83 -2.69 0.07
CA SER A 59 2.73 -3.63 1.18
C SER A 59 2.79 -5.08 0.67
N PRO A 60 3.36 -6.02 1.45
CA PRO A 60 3.51 -7.41 1.02
C PRO A 60 2.24 -8.26 1.18
N PHE A 61 1.09 -7.69 1.57
CA PHE A 61 -0.18 -8.42 1.58
C PHE A 61 -0.64 -8.69 0.14
N LEU A 62 -1.26 -9.84 -0.12
CA LEU A 62 -1.66 -10.30 -1.45
C LEU A 62 -2.55 -9.27 -2.16
N ARG A 63 -3.52 -8.68 -1.47
CA ARG A 63 -4.39 -7.62 -2.02
C ARG A 63 -3.62 -6.39 -2.51
N THR A 64 -2.53 -6.01 -1.84
CA THR A 64 -1.68 -4.87 -2.26
C THR A 64 -0.72 -5.27 -3.36
N ILE A 65 -0.22 -6.52 -3.35
CA ILE A 65 0.57 -7.10 -4.45
C ILE A 65 -0.25 -7.12 -5.74
N GLN A 66 -1.47 -7.65 -5.70
CA GLN A 66 -2.36 -7.71 -6.88
C GLN A 66 -2.76 -6.32 -7.37
N THR A 67 -2.95 -5.36 -6.45
CA THR A 67 -3.17 -3.96 -6.83
C THR A 67 -1.93 -3.40 -7.55
N ALA A 68 -0.74 -3.64 -7.00
CA ALA A 68 0.53 -3.15 -7.55
C ALA A 68 0.89 -3.80 -8.89
N ASP A 69 0.53 -5.07 -9.10
CA ASP A 69 0.82 -5.80 -10.33
C ASP A 69 0.01 -5.26 -11.51
N ILE A 70 -1.28 -5.04 -11.33
CA ILE A 70 -2.14 -4.41 -12.35
C ILE A 70 -1.65 -2.99 -12.68
N LEU A 71 -1.27 -2.20 -11.66
CA LEU A 71 -0.72 -0.86 -11.87
C LEU A 71 0.66 -0.90 -12.53
N GLY A 72 1.53 -1.82 -12.12
CA GLY A 72 2.88 -2.00 -12.64
C GLY A 72 2.90 -2.50 -14.08
N GLU A 73 1.91 -3.31 -14.49
CA GLU A 73 1.71 -3.66 -15.90
C GLU A 73 1.37 -2.43 -16.75
N LYS A 74 0.46 -1.58 -16.27
CA LYS A 74 0.02 -0.41 -17.02
C LYS A 74 1.08 0.70 -17.09
N LEU A 75 1.86 0.86 -16.02
CA LEU A 75 2.90 1.89 -15.88
C LEU A 75 4.28 1.40 -16.36
N ASP A 76 4.41 0.11 -16.67
CA ASP A 76 5.67 -0.58 -17.00
C ASP A 76 6.76 -0.40 -15.92
N LEU A 77 6.40 -0.69 -14.66
CA LEU A 77 7.29 -0.52 -13.51
C LEU A 77 7.38 -1.78 -12.65
N ASN A 78 8.58 -2.01 -12.11
CA ASN A 78 8.83 -3.06 -11.11
C ASN A 78 8.29 -2.66 -9.72
N ILE A 79 7.90 -3.66 -8.94
CA ILE A 79 7.26 -3.53 -7.64
C ILE A 79 8.25 -3.84 -6.53
N LYS A 80 8.31 -2.97 -5.51
CA LYS A 80 9.15 -3.18 -4.32
C LYS A 80 8.26 -3.47 -3.12
N LEU A 81 8.45 -4.62 -2.48
CA LEU A 81 7.64 -5.02 -1.32
C LEU A 81 8.21 -4.45 -0.01
N GLU A 82 7.49 -3.49 0.57
CA GLU A 82 7.85 -2.81 1.82
C GLU A 82 6.87 -3.17 2.94
N ALA A 83 7.31 -4.01 3.87
CA ALA A 83 6.52 -4.39 5.04
C ALA A 83 6.14 -3.17 5.92
N GLY A 84 6.92 -2.09 5.90
CA GLY A 84 6.61 -0.84 6.59
C GLY A 84 5.30 -0.18 6.14
N LEU A 85 4.84 -0.45 4.91
CA LEU A 85 3.52 -0.02 4.40
C LEU A 85 2.38 -0.98 4.77
N GLY A 86 2.68 -2.04 5.52
CA GLY A 86 1.77 -3.09 5.97
C GLY A 86 0.54 -2.60 6.74
N GLU A 87 -0.46 -3.47 6.80
CA GLU A 87 -1.73 -3.26 7.51
C GLU A 87 -1.49 -2.91 8.98
N TRP A 88 -2.52 -2.46 9.68
CA TRP A 88 -2.46 -2.29 11.13
C TRP A 88 -2.47 -3.66 11.81
N HIS A 89 -1.33 -4.09 12.35
CA HIS A 89 -1.15 -5.39 13.01
C HIS A 89 -1.71 -5.36 14.45
N ASN A 90 -3.00 -5.09 14.60
CA ASN A 90 -3.65 -4.97 15.90
C ASN A 90 -4.30 -6.29 16.34
N ARG A 91 -4.26 -6.53 17.66
CA ARG A 91 -4.77 -7.77 18.26
C ARG A 91 -6.29 -7.87 18.30
N ASP A 92 -6.99 -6.74 18.16
CA ASP A 92 -8.45 -6.69 18.26
C ASP A 92 -9.10 -7.21 16.96
N TRP A 93 -8.41 -7.05 15.82
CA TRP A 93 -8.85 -7.56 14.51
C TRP A 93 -8.10 -8.82 14.09
N MET A 94 -6.86 -8.99 14.55
CA MET A 94 -6.03 -10.15 14.24
C MET A 94 -5.69 -10.90 15.52
N THR A 95 -6.22 -12.10 15.73
CA THR A 95 -5.98 -12.85 16.98
C THR A 95 -4.56 -13.45 17.03
N GLU A 96 -3.85 -13.44 15.90
CA GLU A 96 -2.49 -13.95 15.72
C GLU A 96 -1.73 -13.07 14.73
N ILE A 97 -0.41 -13.29 14.61
CA ILE A 97 0.42 -12.57 13.64
C ILE A 97 -0.10 -12.90 12.22
N PRO A 98 -0.42 -11.90 11.38
CA PRO A 98 -0.86 -12.17 10.03
C PRO A 98 0.25 -12.85 9.22
N VAL A 99 -0.07 -14.00 8.64
CA VAL A 99 0.82 -14.74 7.74
C VAL A 99 0.53 -14.31 6.31
N ILE A 100 1.55 -13.81 5.61
CA ILE A 100 1.48 -13.41 4.20
C ILE A 100 1.93 -14.55 3.28
N HIS A 101 1.64 -14.43 1.99
CA HIS A 101 2.13 -15.39 0.99
C HIS A 101 3.68 -15.40 0.93
N PRO A 102 4.31 -16.59 0.94
CA PRO A 102 5.75 -16.70 0.83
C PRO A 102 6.21 -16.48 -0.61
N ARG A 103 7.50 -16.19 -0.80
CA ARG A 103 8.08 -15.86 -2.11
C ARG A 103 7.83 -16.95 -3.15
N GLU A 104 7.97 -18.20 -2.74
CA GLU A 104 7.88 -19.39 -3.60
C GLU A 104 6.49 -19.52 -4.26
N GLU A 105 5.45 -19.00 -3.60
CA GLU A 105 4.08 -18.98 -4.14
C GLU A 105 3.84 -17.77 -5.05
N LEU A 106 4.66 -16.73 -4.97
CA LEU A 106 4.45 -15.45 -5.65
C LEU A 106 5.36 -15.24 -6.87
N GLU A 107 6.60 -15.74 -6.84
CA GLU A 107 7.64 -15.32 -7.80
C GLU A 107 7.35 -15.70 -9.25
N ASN A 108 6.64 -16.81 -9.47
CA ASN A 108 6.22 -17.24 -10.81
C ASN A 108 4.93 -16.54 -11.29
N ILE A 109 4.14 -16.00 -10.36
CA ILE A 109 2.84 -15.38 -10.64
C ILE A 109 2.99 -13.88 -10.87
N TYR A 110 3.90 -13.24 -10.12
CA TYR A 110 4.10 -11.79 -10.12
C TYR A 110 5.55 -11.44 -10.51
N PRO A 111 5.91 -11.54 -11.81
CA PRO A 111 7.29 -11.40 -12.28
C PRO A 111 7.85 -9.97 -12.14
N ARG A 112 6.99 -8.96 -11.94
CA ARG A 112 7.41 -7.56 -11.73
C ARG A 112 7.93 -7.28 -10.33
N ILE A 113 7.80 -8.22 -9.39
CA ILE A 113 8.34 -8.05 -8.04
C ILE A 113 9.86 -8.06 -8.10
N ASP A 114 10.48 -6.97 -7.63
CA ASP A 114 11.91 -6.91 -7.40
C ASP A 114 12.26 -7.67 -6.11
N TRP A 115 12.61 -8.95 -6.27
CA TRP A 115 13.01 -9.82 -5.18
C TRP A 115 14.38 -9.50 -4.56
N ASN A 116 15.12 -8.52 -5.09
CA ASN A 116 16.35 -8.02 -4.47
C ASN A 116 16.08 -6.87 -3.49
N TYR A 117 14.90 -6.23 -3.57
CA TYR A 117 14.48 -5.25 -2.59
C TYR A 117 14.35 -5.88 -1.19
N ARG A 118 14.74 -5.12 -0.17
CA ARG A 118 14.60 -5.49 1.25
C ARG A 118 13.86 -4.39 1.97
N SER A 119 12.79 -4.78 2.67
CA SER A 119 11.99 -3.87 3.47
C SER A 119 12.85 -3.12 4.49
N GLN A 120 12.58 -1.84 4.65
CA GLN A 120 13.28 -0.96 5.58
C GLN A 120 12.70 -1.09 6.99
N ILE A 121 11.41 -1.38 7.12
CA ILE A 121 10.75 -1.57 8.42
C ILE A 121 9.90 -2.84 8.38
N ILE A 122 10.00 -3.65 9.43
CA ILE A 122 9.09 -4.78 9.67
C ILE A 122 8.13 -4.38 10.81
N PRO A 123 6.80 -4.41 10.60
CA PRO A 123 5.82 -4.14 11.66
C PRO A 123 5.96 -5.12 12.83
N LYS A 124 5.75 -4.63 14.05
CA LYS A 124 5.79 -5.47 15.27
C LYS A 124 4.38 -5.81 15.71
N TYR A 125 4.03 -7.10 15.80
CA TYR A 125 2.74 -7.49 16.35
C TYR A 125 2.80 -7.65 17.88
N PRO A 126 1.80 -7.18 18.64
CA PRO A 126 0.70 -6.32 18.20
C PRO A 126 1.10 -4.83 18.17
N GLU A 127 0.44 -4.05 17.31
CA GLU A 127 0.55 -2.59 17.24
C GLU A 127 -0.68 -1.92 17.84
N THR A 128 -0.46 -0.88 18.64
CA THR A 128 -1.50 0.14 18.87
C THR A 128 -1.63 1.04 17.63
N GLU A 129 -2.71 1.81 17.53
CA GLU A 129 -2.87 2.76 16.42
C GLU A 129 -1.68 3.75 16.38
N LEU A 130 -1.26 4.26 17.54
CA LEU A 130 -0.11 5.16 17.66
C LEU A 130 1.18 4.52 17.12
N MET A 131 1.43 3.24 17.42
CA MET A 131 2.60 2.53 16.88
C MET A 131 2.55 2.42 15.36
N ALA A 132 1.38 2.12 14.79
CA ALA A 132 1.20 2.05 13.34
C ALA A 132 1.39 3.44 12.68
N LEU A 133 0.88 4.52 13.30
CA LEU A 133 1.08 5.89 12.81
C LEU A 133 2.56 6.31 12.87
N ILE A 134 3.28 5.98 13.95
CA ILE A 134 4.73 6.20 14.06
C ILE A 134 5.46 5.44 12.97
N ARG A 135 5.10 4.19 12.72
CA ARG A 135 5.66 3.39 11.62
C ARG A 135 5.41 4.05 10.26
N MET A 136 4.20 4.56 9.99
CA MET A 136 3.91 5.26 8.74
C MET A 136 4.75 6.52 8.54
N LYS A 137 4.95 7.30 9.61
CA LYS A 137 5.90 8.42 9.58
C LYS A 137 7.31 7.96 9.23
N GLN A 138 7.84 6.96 9.94
CA GLN A 138 9.21 6.48 9.75
C GLN A 138 9.42 5.92 8.34
N ILE A 139 8.50 5.08 7.84
CA ILE A 139 8.66 4.50 6.50
C ILE A 139 8.55 5.57 5.42
N THR A 140 7.68 6.57 5.58
CA THR A 140 7.58 7.69 4.63
C THR A 140 8.91 8.43 4.53
N GLN A 141 9.55 8.75 5.67
CA GLN A 141 10.85 9.41 5.70
C GLN A 141 11.95 8.59 5.02
N LEU A 142 11.96 7.27 5.28
CA LEU A 142 12.96 6.39 4.69
C LEU A 142 12.77 6.26 3.17
N LEU A 143 11.53 6.12 2.69
CA LEU A 143 11.24 5.99 1.27
C LEU A 143 11.55 7.29 0.50
N THR A 144 11.14 8.45 1.01
CA THR A 144 11.40 9.74 0.35
C THR A 144 12.87 10.15 0.37
N LYS A 145 13.67 9.61 1.31
CA LYS A 145 15.12 9.78 1.33
C LYS A 145 15.84 8.77 0.43
N LYS A 146 15.34 7.53 0.35
CA LYS A 146 15.99 6.42 -0.36
C LYS A 146 15.81 6.50 -1.88
N PHE A 147 14.67 6.98 -2.33
CA PHE A 147 14.32 7.00 -3.75
C PHE A 147 14.33 8.42 -4.29
N GLU A 148 14.99 8.59 -5.43
CA GLU A 148 14.88 9.79 -6.24
C GLU A 148 13.62 9.70 -7.12
N GLY A 149 12.95 10.84 -7.32
CA GLY A 149 11.73 10.90 -8.12
C GLY A 149 10.45 10.52 -7.36
N ASN A 150 9.41 10.28 -8.14
CA ASN A 150 8.02 10.21 -7.74
C ASN A 150 7.59 8.79 -7.35
N LEU A 151 6.83 8.66 -6.26
CA LEU A 151 6.50 7.36 -5.66
C LEU A 151 5.00 7.08 -5.70
N LEU A 152 4.64 5.86 -6.10
CA LEU A 152 3.34 5.25 -5.90
C LEU A 152 3.44 4.27 -4.73
N LEU A 153 2.78 4.62 -3.62
CA LEU A 153 2.76 3.87 -2.37
C LEU A 153 1.43 3.13 -2.25
N ILE A 154 1.45 1.81 -2.22
CA ILE A 154 0.25 0.96 -2.20
C ILE A 154 0.15 0.25 -0.86
N GLY A 155 -0.92 0.50 -0.12
CA GLY A 155 -1.10 -0.02 1.22
C GLY A 155 -2.56 -0.17 1.62
N HIS A 156 -2.84 0.14 2.87
CA HIS A 156 -4.12 -0.06 3.53
C HIS A 156 -4.68 1.27 4.02
N SER A 157 -5.85 1.23 4.68
CA SER A 157 -6.45 2.44 5.27
C SER A 157 -5.47 3.15 6.22
N ILE A 158 -4.77 2.39 7.07
CA ILE A 158 -3.78 2.95 8.01
C ILE A 158 -2.57 3.57 7.29
N SER A 159 -2.18 3.03 6.14
CA SER A 159 -1.08 3.55 5.34
C SER A 159 -1.44 4.92 4.77
N VAL A 160 -2.62 5.05 4.15
CA VAL A 160 -3.11 6.34 3.66
C VAL A 160 -3.20 7.35 4.81
N LYS A 161 -3.91 6.99 5.89
CA LYS A 161 -4.11 7.88 7.05
C LYS A 161 -2.80 8.34 7.67
N GLY A 162 -1.89 7.40 7.97
CA GLY A 162 -0.65 7.69 8.68
C GLY A 162 0.34 8.52 7.87
N ILE A 163 0.48 8.23 6.57
CA ILE A 163 1.35 9.01 5.68
C ILE A 163 0.80 10.43 5.55
N CYS A 164 -0.50 10.57 5.34
CA CYS A 164 -1.09 11.90 5.18
C CYS A 164 -1.05 12.72 6.46
N LYS A 165 -1.35 12.14 7.62
CA LYS A 165 -1.20 12.83 8.92
C LYS A 165 0.23 13.32 9.13
N TYR A 166 1.22 12.49 8.80
CA TYR A 166 2.62 12.88 8.90
C TYR A 166 2.97 14.05 7.99
N LEU A 167 2.52 14.05 6.74
CA LEU A 167 2.92 15.05 5.74
C LEU A 167 2.09 16.33 5.78
N LEU A 168 0.81 16.24 6.13
CA LEU A 168 -0.17 17.33 6.03
C LEU A 168 -0.63 17.86 7.40
N GLY A 169 -0.30 17.18 8.49
CA GLY A 169 -0.73 17.51 9.85
C GLY A 169 -1.86 16.61 10.37
N ASP A 170 -2.05 16.60 11.70
CA ASP A 170 -2.95 15.67 12.38
C ASP A 170 -4.44 15.94 12.19
N ASP A 171 -4.80 17.18 11.85
CA ASP A 171 -6.18 17.66 11.70
C ASP A 171 -6.79 17.32 10.32
N ILE A 172 -6.03 16.68 9.43
CA ILE A 172 -6.52 16.35 8.09
C ILE A 172 -7.53 15.19 8.14
N GLU A 173 -8.75 15.44 7.66
CA GLU A 173 -9.73 14.39 7.39
C GLU A 173 -9.52 13.81 6.00
N ILE A 174 -9.22 12.50 5.93
CA ILE A 174 -8.99 11.80 4.67
C ILE A 174 -9.89 10.59 4.57
N LYS A 175 -10.63 10.53 3.47
CA LYS A 175 -11.39 9.36 3.08
C LYS A 175 -10.43 8.31 2.54
N THR A 176 -10.37 7.17 3.20
CA THR A 176 -9.52 6.04 2.82
C THR A 176 -10.34 4.97 2.09
N SER A 177 -11.13 5.36 1.09
CA SER A 177 -11.96 4.43 0.32
C SER A 177 -11.12 3.36 -0.39
N LEU A 178 -11.70 2.20 -0.67
CA LEU A 178 -11.02 1.16 -1.44
C LEU A 178 -10.66 1.69 -2.84
N CYS A 179 -9.47 1.33 -3.31
CA CYS A 179 -8.93 1.77 -4.61
C CYS A 179 -8.89 3.29 -4.84
N SER A 180 -8.99 4.12 -3.79
CA SER A 180 -8.81 5.57 -3.92
C SER A 180 -7.32 5.91 -3.99
N VAL A 181 -7.01 7.08 -4.58
CA VAL A 181 -5.65 7.58 -4.71
C VAL A 181 -5.54 8.99 -4.13
N THR A 182 -4.68 9.14 -3.12
CA THR A 182 -4.35 10.43 -2.54
C THR A 182 -3.04 10.94 -3.12
N LYS A 183 -3.05 12.12 -3.75
CA LYS A 183 -1.86 12.74 -4.35
C LYS A 183 -1.36 13.87 -3.45
N ILE A 184 -0.12 13.74 -2.99
CA ILE A 184 0.57 14.76 -2.18
C ILE A 184 1.84 15.21 -2.89
N VAL A 185 2.02 16.51 -3.04
CA VAL A 185 3.18 17.12 -3.70
C VAL A 185 4.01 17.89 -2.69
N ASN A 186 5.33 17.70 -2.70
CA ASN A 186 6.29 18.57 -2.04
C ASN A 186 6.84 19.58 -3.06
N ASP A 187 6.64 20.88 -2.80
CA ASP A 187 7.09 21.98 -3.66
C ASP A 187 8.51 22.48 -3.36
N GLY A 188 9.25 21.78 -2.50
CA GLY A 188 10.57 22.15 -1.99
C GLY A 188 10.54 22.79 -0.60
N ASN A 189 9.39 23.33 -0.18
CA ASN A 189 9.22 23.94 1.14
C ASN A 189 8.15 23.23 1.97
N ASN A 190 7.04 22.83 1.36
CA ASN A 190 5.89 22.25 2.05
C ASN A 190 5.26 21.08 1.27
N TRP A 191 4.59 20.20 2.00
CA TRP A 191 3.72 19.17 1.44
C TRP A 191 2.30 19.71 1.27
N ARG A 192 1.66 19.42 0.13
CA ARG A 192 0.31 19.87 -0.20
C ARG A 192 -0.49 18.74 -0.81
N LEU A 193 -1.77 18.66 -0.45
CA LEU A 193 -2.74 17.74 -1.02
C LEU A 193 -3.26 18.31 -2.36
N GLU A 194 -3.18 17.53 -3.44
CA GLU A 194 -3.70 17.93 -4.76
C GLU A 194 -4.91 17.12 -5.21
N LEU A 195 -5.02 15.86 -4.79
CA LEU A 195 -6.11 14.97 -5.19
C LEU A 195 -6.46 13.99 -4.07
N LEU A 196 -7.76 13.73 -3.92
CA LEU A 196 -8.35 12.68 -3.11
C LEU A 196 -9.07 11.65 -3.99
#